data_AF-A0A8T4TN20-F1
#
_entry.id   AF-A0A8T4TN20-F1
#
_cell.length_a   1.000
_cell.length_b   1.000
_cell.length_c   1.000
_cell.angle_alpha   90.00
_cell.angle_beta   90.00
_cell.angle_gamma   90.00
#
_symmetry.space_group_name_H-M   'P 1'
#
loop_
_entity.id
_entity.type
_entity.pdbx_description
1 polymer ?
#
loop_
_entity_poly.entity_id
_entity_poly.type
_entity_poly.pdbx_seq_one_letter_code
_entity_poly.pdbx_strand_id
1 'polypeptide(L)'
;MFIRVKKVKKRSGKTYEYAHLVNGVWKRRKLFYSGNVKKFRKYNNSVHKYSGLLGRVYRFEKIKKEIDFDAVFGRFQDFVDKNDANKIYKVLIGCELFSRGFLKRGDIWFRNGLFVDLNRLVVHDSKKDAVIKLKSFGGYLCNLTLQELFNIKKIENRYDGIYLMKKIRSFGITLSADQFFILADKLLREN
;
A
#
# COMPACT_ATOMS: atom_id res chain seq x y z
N MET A 1 4.96 -0.94 -11.04
CA MET A 1 5.40 -1.98 -10.08
C MET A 1 4.18 -2.40 -9.26
N PHE A 2 4.11 -3.64 -8.77
CA PHE A 2 3.02 -4.09 -7.90
C PHE A 2 3.51 -5.12 -6.89
N ILE A 3 2.75 -5.31 -5.81
CA ILE A 3 3.06 -6.29 -4.78
C ILE A 3 2.37 -7.62 -5.11
N ARG A 4 3.16 -8.70 -5.18
CA ARG A 4 2.67 -10.07 -5.36
C ARG A 4 2.93 -10.89 -4.10
N VAL A 5 1.91 -11.61 -3.63
CA VAL A 5 2.04 -12.54 -2.51
C VAL A 5 2.32 -13.95 -3.03
N LYS A 6 3.30 -14.63 -2.42
CA LYS A 6 3.62 -16.05 -2.66
C LYS A 6 3.45 -16.85 -1.37
N LYS A 7 2.84 -18.03 -1.48
CA LYS A 7 2.77 -19.02 -0.40
C LYS A 7 4.01 -19.91 -0.45
N VAL A 8 4.63 -20.14 0.71
CA VAL A 8 5.82 -20.97 0.88
C VAL A 8 5.55 -21.99 1.99
N LYS A 9 5.52 -23.28 1.63
CA LYS A 9 5.40 -24.39 2.59
C LYS A 9 6.78 -24.76 3.11
N LYS A 10 6.97 -24.79 4.42
CA LYS A 10 8.22 -25.24 5.07
C LYS A 10 8.19 -26.76 5.25
N ARG A 11 9.37 -27.35 5.50
CA ARG A 11 9.52 -28.78 5.82
C ARG A 11 8.65 -29.22 7.00
N SER A 12 8.41 -28.33 7.97
CA SER A 12 7.53 -28.55 9.12
C SER A 12 6.02 -28.57 8.79
N GLY A 13 5.63 -28.54 7.51
CA GLY A 13 4.25 -28.44 7.06
C GLY A 13 3.62 -27.04 7.14
N LYS A 14 4.17 -26.14 7.96
CA LYS A 14 3.68 -24.75 8.11
C LYS A 14 3.81 -23.98 6.80
N THR A 15 2.76 -23.25 6.44
CA THR A 15 2.73 -22.39 5.25
C THR A 15 2.78 -20.92 5.64
N TYR A 16 3.62 -20.17 4.95
CA TYR A 16 3.81 -18.74 5.16
C TYR A 16 3.54 -17.98 3.86
N GLU A 17 3.04 -16.77 3.97
CA GLU A 17 2.88 -15.85 2.84
C GLU A 17 4.00 -14.80 2.86
N TYR A 18 4.60 -14.53 1.71
CA TYR A 18 5.63 -13.51 1.54
C TYR A 18 5.25 -12.56 0.42
N ALA A 19 5.41 -11.26 0.67
CA ALA A 19 5.18 -10.22 -0.30
C ALA A 19 6.46 -9.94 -1.07
N HIS A 20 6.35 -9.85 -2.39
CA HIS A 20 7.44 -9.47 -3.28
C HIS A 20 7.05 -8.27 -4.11
N LEU A 21 8.03 -7.42 -4.36
CA LEU A 21 7.92 -6.35 -5.33
C LEU A 21 8.16 -6.91 -6.73
N VAL A 22 7.24 -6.63 -7.65
CA VAL A 22 7.24 -7.19 -9.00
C VAL A 22 7.09 -6.10 -10.04
N ASN A 23 7.93 -6.19 -11.08
CA ASN A 23 7.87 -5.36 -12.27
C ASN A 23 7.31 -6.19 -13.42
N GLY A 24 6.26 -5.68 -14.06
CA GLY A 24 5.79 -6.20 -15.33
C GLY A 24 6.72 -5.73 -16.43
N VAL A 25 7.41 -6.67 -17.10
CA VAL A 25 8.25 -6.36 -18.25
C VAL A 25 7.57 -6.89 -19.50
N TRP A 26 7.28 -6.00 -20.43
CA TRP A 26 6.82 -6.36 -21.76
C TRP A 26 8.02 -6.81 -22.59
N LYS A 27 8.09 -8.11 -22.91
CA LYS A 27 9.09 -8.60 -23.87
C LYS A 27 8.58 -8.36 -25.28
N ARG A 28 9.37 -7.63 -26.08
CA ARG A 28 9.11 -7.45 -27.50
C ARG A 28 9.09 -8.82 -28.19
N ARG A 29 8.14 -9.04 -29.10
CA ARG A 29 8.02 -10.29 -29.85
C ARG A 29 9.33 -10.53 -30.62
N LYS A 30 9.93 -11.72 -30.47
CA LYS A 30 11.07 -12.13 -31.30
C LYS A 30 10.56 -12.55 -32.68
N LEU A 31 11.12 -11.94 -33.72
CA LEU A 31 10.97 -12.37 -35.11
C LEU A 31 11.71 -13.71 -35.26
N PHE A 32 11.10 -14.69 -35.91
CA PHE A 32 11.79 -15.91 -36.30
C PHE A 32 11.40 -16.30 -37.73
N TYR A 33 12.28 -17.05 -38.38
CA TYR A 33 12.07 -17.55 -39.73
C TYR A 33 11.69 -19.03 -39.66
N SER A 34 10.68 -19.41 -40.43
CA SER A 34 10.25 -20.80 -40.62
C SER A 34 10.33 -21.07 -42.12
N GLY A 35 11.49 -21.51 -42.60
CA GLY A 35 11.84 -21.40 -44.03
C GLY A 35 11.98 -19.93 -44.45
N ASN A 36 11.46 -19.57 -45.64
CA ASN A 36 11.50 -18.19 -46.17
C ASN A 36 10.40 -17.25 -45.61
N VAL A 37 9.56 -17.73 -44.68
CA VAL A 37 8.44 -16.95 -44.14
C VAL A 37 8.82 -16.34 -42.79
N LYS A 38 8.72 -15.01 -42.68
CA LYS A 38 8.84 -14.27 -41.41
C LYS A 38 7.61 -14.55 -40.54
N LYS A 39 7.80 -15.17 -39.36
CA LYS A 39 6.73 -15.40 -38.37
C LYS A 39 7.11 -14.72 -37.04
N PHE A 40 6.11 -14.16 -36.35
CA PHE A 40 6.28 -13.67 -34.98
C PHE A 40 5.92 -14.78 -34.00
N ARG A 41 6.81 -15.10 -33.04
CA ARG A 41 6.51 -16.12 -32.02
C ARG A 41 5.43 -15.57 -31.08
N LYS A 42 4.35 -16.34 -30.85
CA LYS A 42 3.13 -15.94 -30.11
C LYS A 42 3.32 -15.49 -28.64
N TYR A 43 4.53 -15.45 -28.10
CA TYR A 43 4.74 -15.14 -26.68
C TYR A 43 4.69 -13.64 -26.40
N ASN A 44 3.48 -13.09 -26.32
CA ASN A 44 3.20 -11.88 -25.54
C ASN A 44 3.05 -12.26 -24.06
N ASN A 45 4.11 -12.77 -23.44
CA ASN A 45 4.05 -13.05 -22.01
C ASN A 45 4.67 -11.86 -21.29
N SER A 46 3.85 -11.11 -20.55
CA SER A 46 4.34 -10.20 -19.53
C SER A 46 5.23 -11.00 -18.57
N VAL A 47 6.52 -10.70 -18.54
CA VAL A 47 7.44 -11.38 -17.62
C VAL A 47 7.45 -10.62 -16.32
N HIS A 48 7.12 -11.31 -15.23
CA HIS A 48 7.22 -10.76 -13.89
C HIS A 48 8.68 -10.85 -13.44
N LYS A 49 9.36 -9.70 -13.39
CA LYS A 49 10.69 -9.56 -12.77
C LYS A 49 10.50 -9.24 -11.29
N TYR A 50 10.92 -10.14 -10.42
CA TYR A 50 10.91 -9.91 -8.97
C TYR A 50 12.07 -8.98 -8.63
N SER A 51 11.77 -7.80 -8.07
CA SER A 51 12.77 -6.80 -7.73
C SER A 51 13.20 -6.86 -6.27
N GLY A 52 12.40 -7.45 -5.39
CA GLY A 52 12.77 -7.60 -3.98
C GLY A 52 11.74 -8.37 -3.15
N LEU A 53 12.19 -8.84 -1.97
CA LEU A 53 11.34 -9.35 -0.91
C LEU A 53 10.93 -8.18 0.00
N LEU A 54 9.63 -8.02 0.26
CA LEU A 54 9.11 -6.95 1.13
C LEU A 54 8.83 -7.40 2.56
N GLY A 55 8.78 -8.71 2.80
CA GLY A 55 8.54 -9.28 4.13
C GLY A 55 7.45 -10.35 4.17
N ARG A 56 7.22 -10.89 5.36
CA ARG A 56 6.13 -11.86 5.61
C ARG A 56 4.79 -11.13 5.67
N VAL A 57 3.76 -11.74 5.08
CA VAL A 57 2.40 -11.17 5.03
C VAL A 57 1.61 -11.60 6.26
N TYR A 58 1.00 -10.63 6.92
CA TYR A 58 0.07 -10.79 8.03
C TYR A 58 -1.31 -10.31 7.59
N ARG A 59 -2.33 -11.03 8.04
CA ARG A 59 -3.73 -10.73 7.74
C ARG A 59 -4.47 -10.58 9.05
N PHE A 60 -5.26 -9.52 9.13
CA PHE A 60 -6.07 -9.21 10.29
C PHE A 60 -7.48 -8.89 9.81
N GLU A 61 -8.45 -9.63 10.34
CA GLU A 61 -9.85 -9.34 10.11
C GLU A 61 -10.24 -8.02 10.79
N LYS A 62 -11.17 -7.30 10.18
CA LYS A 62 -11.78 -6.12 10.83
C LYS A 62 -12.57 -6.63 12.04
N ILE A 63 -12.24 -6.13 13.22
CA ILE A 63 -12.91 -6.48 14.48
C ILE A 63 -14.04 -5.49 14.78
N LYS A 64 -13.88 -4.25 14.32
CA LYS A 64 -14.88 -3.18 14.46
C LYS A 64 -15.47 -2.85 13.10
N LYS A 65 -16.71 -2.34 13.11
CA LYS A 65 -17.27 -1.63 11.96
C LYS A 65 -16.34 -0.49 11.55
N GLU A 66 -16.45 -0.08 10.29
CA GLU A 66 -15.70 1.06 9.76
C GLU A 66 -15.84 2.25 10.71
N ILE A 67 -14.72 2.87 11.04
CA ILE A 67 -14.70 4.02 11.94
C ILE A 67 -15.35 5.17 11.20
N ASP A 68 -16.43 5.69 11.75
CA ASP A 68 -16.97 6.97 11.31
C ASP A 68 -15.95 8.06 11.65
N PHE A 69 -15.24 8.51 10.61
CA PHE A 69 -14.18 9.50 10.76
C PHE A 69 -14.74 10.80 11.35
N ASP A 70 -15.90 11.23 10.86
CA ASP A 70 -16.48 12.51 11.23
C ASP A 70 -16.97 12.49 12.68
N ALA A 71 -17.46 11.34 13.16
CA ALA A 71 -17.83 11.17 14.55
C ALA A 71 -16.63 11.21 15.51
N VAL A 72 -15.43 10.81 15.07
CA VAL A 72 -14.24 10.73 15.94
C VAL A 72 -13.38 11.99 15.85
N PHE A 73 -13.26 12.59 14.67
CA PHE A 73 -12.33 13.69 14.39
C PHE A 73 -13.01 14.98 13.95
N GLY A 74 -14.35 15.01 13.88
CA GLY A 74 -15.10 16.10 13.26
C GLY A 74 -15.05 16.02 11.73
N ARG A 75 -15.70 16.98 11.05
CA ARG A 75 -15.79 16.99 9.58
C ARG A 75 -14.43 16.84 8.93
N PHE A 76 -14.33 15.93 7.97
CA PHE A 76 -13.09 15.65 7.25
C PHE A 76 -12.41 16.92 6.67
N GLN A 77 -13.19 17.85 6.11
CA GLN A 77 -12.68 19.14 5.60
C GLN A 77 -11.94 19.93 6.69
N ASP A 78 -12.61 20.17 7.82
CA ASP A 78 -12.07 20.94 8.94
C ASP A 78 -10.79 20.28 9.50
N PHE A 79 -10.76 18.96 9.50
CA PHE A 79 -9.58 18.20 9.91
C PHE A 79 -8.42 18.39 8.91
N VAL A 80 -8.69 18.27 7.61
CA VAL A 80 -7.66 18.45 6.56
C VAL A 80 -7.10 19.87 6.56
N ASP A 81 -7.94 20.90 6.73
CA ASP A 81 -7.49 22.30 6.71
C ASP A 81 -6.54 22.63 7.87
N LYS A 82 -6.78 22.03 9.05
CA LYS A 82 -6.00 22.27 10.28
C LYS A 82 -4.71 21.47 10.38
N ASN A 83 -4.49 20.47 9.53
CA ASN A 83 -3.40 19.51 9.68
C ASN A 83 -2.55 19.41 8.42
N ASP A 84 -1.26 19.11 8.60
CA ASP A 84 -0.36 18.80 7.49
C ASP A 84 -0.65 17.42 6.87
N ALA A 85 -0.15 17.20 5.65
CA ALA A 85 -0.29 15.94 4.91
C ALA A 85 0.12 14.69 5.72
N ASN A 86 1.23 14.76 6.44
CA ASN A 86 1.74 13.62 7.20
C ASN A 86 0.79 13.27 8.36
N LYS A 87 0.29 14.29 9.06
CA LYS A 87 -0.67 14.10 10.14
C LYS A 87 -1.97 13.49 9.61
N ILE A 88 -2.45 13.92 8.45
CA ILE A 88 -3.62 13.34 7.79
C ILE A 88 -3.39 11.86 7.46
N TYR A 89 -2.26 11.53 6.82
CA TYR A 89 -1.92 10.13 6.51
C TYR A 89 -1.83 9.27 7.77
N LYS A 90 -1.18 9.76 8.83
CA LYS A 90 -1.07 9.03 10.10
C LYS A 90 -2.43 8.69 10.70
N VAL A 91 -3.39 9.63 10.66
CA VAL A 91 -4.74 9.39 11.19
C VAL A 91 -5.50 8.39 10.32
N LEU A 92 -5.49 8.54 8.99
CA LEU A 92 -6.14 7.60 8.08
C LEU A 92 -5.62 6.16 8.23
N ILE A 93 -4.30 6.02 8.32
CA ILE A 93 -3.66 4.72 8.57
C ILE A 93 -4.03 4.18 9.95
N GLY A 94 -4.03 5.06 10.97
CA GLY A 94 -4.42 4.73 12.33
C GLY A 94 -5.84 4.20 12.43
N CYS A 95 -6.79 4.78 11.69
CA CYS A 95 -8.17 4.29 11.62
C CYS A 95 -8.25 2.86 11.08
N GLU A 96 -7.50 2.56 10.01
CA GLU A 96 -7.47 1.21 9.44
C GLU A 96 -6.78 0.19 10.37
N LEU A 97 -5.74 0.60 11.10
CA LEU A 97 -5.08 -0.24 12.11
C LEU A 97 -6.00 -0.49 13.32
N PHE A 98 -6.65 0.54 13.83
CA PHE A 98 -7.56 0.44 14.98
C PHE A 98 -8.78 -0.45 14.69
N SER A 99 -9.37 -0.33 13.49
CA SER A 99 -10.49 -1.21 13.08
C SER A 99 -10.09 -2.70 13.01
N ARG A 100 -8.78 -2.97 12.90
CA ARG A 100 -8.16 -4.31 12.98
C ARG A 100 -7.53 -4.58 14.34
N GLY A 101 -7.95 -3.90 15.40
CA GLY A 101 -7.54 -4.21 16.77
C GLY A 101 -6.07 -3.96 17.09
N PHE A 102 -5.38 -3.12 16.33
CA PHE A 102 -4.08 -2.62 16.76
C PHE A 102 -4.27 -1.63 17.90
N LEU A 103 -3.40 -1.72 18.90
CA LEU A 103 -3.33 -0.77 20.00
C LEU A 103 -2.25 0.26 19.71
N LYS A 104 -2.44 1.50 20.18
CA LYS A 104 -1.52 2.61 19.98
C LYS A 104 -0.79 2.94 21.29
N ARG A 105 0.53 3.11 21.23
CA ARG A 105 1.38 3.67 22.30
C ARG A 105 2.34 4.68 21.68
N GLY A 106 2.15 5.97 21.97
CA GLY A 106 2.82 7.03 21.21
C GLY A 106 2.46 6.94 19.73
N ASP A 107 3.44 6.94 18.84
CA ASP A 107 3.24 6.78 17.38
C ASP A 107 3.42 5.34 16.86
N ILE A 108 3.52 4.38 17.78
CA ILE A 108 3.69 2.96 17.46
C ILE A 108 2.36 2.23 17.65
N TRP A 109 1.94 1.54 16.60
CA TRP A 109 0.81 0.62 16.63
C TRP A 109 1.30 -0.81 16.73
N PHE A 110 0.64 -1.64 17.54
CA PHE A 110 1.06 -3.03 17.72
C PHE A 110 -0.11 -4.00 17.87
N ARG A 111 0.09 -5.23 17.38
CA ARG A 111 -0.83 -6.37 17.55
C ARG A 111 -0.06 -7.68 17.34
N ASN A 112 -0.18 -8.63 18.27
CA ASN A 112 0.39 -9.99 18.14
C ASN A 112 1.88 -10.03 17.72
N GLY A 113 2.72 -9.18 18.32
CA GLY A 113 4.16 -9.09 18.00
C GLY A 113 4.51 -8.32 16.72
N LEU A 114 3.51 -7.85 15.97
CA LEU A 114 3.69 -6.99 14.82
C LEU A 114 3.61 -5.52 15.24
N PHE A 115 4.54 -4.71 14.74
CA PHE A 115 4.67 -3.28 15.04
C PHE A 115 4.61 -2.45 13.76
N VAL A 116 3.95 -1.30 13.84
CA VAL A 116 3.90 -0.26 12.80
C VAL A 116 4.29 1.06 13.44
N ASP A 117 5.45 1.58 13.07
CA ASP A 117 5.94 2.90 13.49
C ASP A 117 5.73 3.90 12.35
N LEU A 118 4.81 4.83 12.54
CA LEU A 118 4.47 5.83 11.51
C LEU A 118 5.40 7.05 11.51
N ASN A 119 6.27 7.21 12.50
CA ASN A 119 7.32 8.23 12.46
C ASN A 119 8.53 7.73 11.69
N ARG A 120 8.91 6.47 11.91
CA ARG A 120 10.03 5.83 11.21
C ARG A 120 9.63 5.20 9.88
N LEU A 121 8.34 5.11 9.60
CA LEU A 121 7.76 4.50 8.40
C LEU A 121 8.14 3.02 8.24
N VAL A 122 8.09 2.27 9.36
CA VAL A 122 8.51 0.86 9.40
C VAL A 122 7.37 -0.06 9.87
N VAL A 123 7.29 -1.23 9.26
CA VAL A 123 6.42 -2.35 9.65
C VAL A 123 7.31 -3.58 9.87
N HIS A 124 7.34 -4.10 11.09
CA HIS A 124 8.19 -5.24 11.42
C HIS A 124 7.57 -6.20 12.43
N ASP A 125 7.96 -7.48 12.34
CA ASP A 125 7.74 -8.50 13.36
C ASP A 125 9.11 -8.99 13.83
N SER A 126 9.41 -8.84 15.13
CA SER A 126 10.62 -9.42 15.73
C SER A 126 11.91 -9.10 14.95
N LYS A 127 12.10 -7.82 14.57
CA LYS A 127 13.20 -7.26 13.75
C LYS A 127 13.22 -7.65 12.26
N LYS A 128 12.21 -8.35 11.75
CA LYS A 128 12.11 -8.69 10.33
C LYS A 128 11.03 -7.84 9.66
N ASP A 129 11.28 -7.45 8.42
CA ASP A 129 10.28 -6.73 7.62
C ASP A 129 9.00 -7.54 7.49
N ALA A 130 7.89 -6.84 7.66
CA ALA A 130 6.56 -7.40 7.61
C ALA A 130 5.64 -6.57 6.73
N VAL A 131 4.60 -7.23 6.23
CA VAL A 131 3.60 -6.62 5.37
C VAL A 131 2.23 -6.94 5.95
N ILE A 132 1.45 -5.91 6.22
CA ILE A 132 0.04 -6.06 6.62
C ILE A 132 -0.81 -5.99 5.36
N LYS A 133 -1.61 -7.02 5.11
CA LYS A 133 -2.62 -6.97 4.06
C LYS A 133 -3.93 -6.43 4.62
N LEU A 134 -4.30 -5.22 4.21
CA LEU A 134 -5.47 -4.49 4.71
C LEU A 134 -6.76 -4.83 3.95
N LYS A 135 -6.69 -5.13 2.64
CA LYS A 135 -7.86 -5.44 1.80
C LYS A 135 -7.73 -6.83 1.16
N SER A 136 -8.86 -7.43 0.77
CA SER A 136 -8.85 -8.72 0.04
C SER A 136 -8.16 -8.59 -1.32
N PHE A 137 -8.45 -7.49 -2.02
CA PHE A 137 -7.87 -7.12 -3.31
C PHE A 137 -6.94 -5.91 -3.17
N GLY A 138 -5.62 -6.16 -3.18
CA GLY A 138 -4.62 -5.11 -2.94
C GLY A 138 -4.56 -4.67 -1.48
N GLY A 139 -4.10 -3.44 -1.23
CA GLY A 139 -4.01 -2.86 0.10
C GLY A 139 -2.93 -3.51 0.96
N TYR A 140 -1.68 -3.05 0.81
CA TYR A 140 -0.54 -3.52 1.58
C TYR A 140 0.10 -2.38 2.34
N LEU A 141 0.24 -2.55 3.65
CA LEU A 141 0.96 -1.67 4.53
C LEU A 141 2.32 -2.30 4.86
N CYS A 142 3.38 -1.69 4.36
CA CYS A 142 4.78 -2.07 4.59
C CYS A 142 5.69 -0.84 4.48
N ASN A 143 6.99 -1.00 4.74
CA ASN A 143 7.97 0.10 4.68
C ASN A 143 7.89 0.86 3.35
N LEU A 144 7.85 0.13 2.22
CA LEU A 144 7.77 0.73 0.89
C LEU A 144 6.50 1.57 0.70
N THR A 145 5.33 1.03 1.05
CA THR A 145 4.07 1.77 0.81
C THR A 145 3.89 2.94 1.77
N LEU A 146 4.47 2.87 2.97
CA LEU A 146 4.57 4.02 3.88
C LEU A 146 5.46 5.12 3.27
N GLN A 147 6.68 4.77 2.89
CA GLN A 147 7.62 5.73 2.28
C GLN A 147 7.04 6.38 1.03
N GLU A 148 6.45 5.59 0.12
CA GLU A 148 5.85 6.12 -1.11
C GLU A 148 4.68 7.07 -0.83
N LEU A 149 3.86 6.82 0.20
CA LEU A 149 2.73 7.69 0.55
C LEU A 149 3.21 8.99 1.22
N PHE A 150 4.08 8.88 2.23
CA PHE A 150 4.57 10.04 2.99
C PHE A 150 5.54 10.93 2.19
N ASN A 151 6.09 10.43 1.09
CA ASN A 151 6.84 11.26 0.14
C ASN A 151 5.94 12.19 -0.69
N ILE A 152 4.62 11.96 -0.74
CA ILE A 152 3.69 12.83 -1.45
C ILE A 152 3.28 13.95 -0.50
N LYS A 153 4.01 15.07 -0.57
CA LYS A 153 3.70 16.27 0.21
C LYS A 153 2.97 17.35 -0.60
N LYS A 154 2.99 17.21 -1.92
CA LYS A 154 2.50 18.21 -2.86
C LYS A 154 2.05 17.53 -4.15
N ILE A 155 1.11 18.15 -4.83
CA ILE A 155 0.63 17.78 -6.16
C ILE A 155 0.75 19.02 -7.03
N GLU A 156 1.31 18.89 -8.23
CA GLU A 156 1.42 20.03 -9.16
C GLU A 156 0.45 19.90 -10.33
N ASN A 157 0.09 18.68 -10.67
CA ASN A 157 -0.70 18.39 -11.85
C ASN A 157 -1.62 17.17 -11.66
N ARG A 158 -2.44 16.92 -12.68
CA ARG A 158 -3.38 15.79 -12.69
C ARG A 158 -2.69 14.42 -12.55
N TYR A 159 -1.48 14.24 -13.08
CA TYR A 159 -0.74 12.98 -12.96
C TYR A 159 -0.34 12.70 -11.52
N ASP A 160 0.07 13.72 -10.77
CA ASP A 160 0.39 13.60 -9.34
C ASP A 160 -0.86 13.24 -8.52
N GLY A 161 -2.02 13.82 -8.87
CA GLY A 161 -3.30 13.45 -8.26
C GLY A 161 -3.67 11.98 -8.52
N ILE A 162 -3.51 11.50 -9.75
CA ILE A 162 -3.70 10.08 -10.09
C ILE A 162 -2.70 9.20 -9.34
N TYR A 163 -1.45 9.66 -9.19
CA TYR A 163 -0.42 8.96 -8.45
C TYR A 163 -0.77 8.84 -6.96
N LEU A 164 -1.20 9.93 -6.32
CA LEU A 164 -1.71 9.93 -4.94
C LEU A 164 -2.85 8.92 -4.76
N MET A 165 -3.87 8.97 -5.62
CA MET A 165 -5.00 8.05 -5.56
C MET A 165 -4.54 6.59 -5.63
N LYS A 166 -3.61 6.27 -6.54
CA LYS A 166 -3.03 4.94 -6.66
C LYS A 166 -2.28 4.53 -5.40
N LYS A 167 -1.53 5.44 -4.76
CA LYS A 167 -0.79 5.15 -3.52
C LYS A 167 -1.71 4.93 -2.33
N ILE A 168 -2.69 5.80 -2.10
CA ILE A 168 -3.72 5.64 -1.06
C ILE A 168 -4.42 4.29 -1.21
N ARG A 169 -4.86 3.95 -2.43
CA ARG A 169 -5.51 2.66 -2.71
C ARG A 169 -4.55 1.48 -2.53
N SER A 170 -3.29 1.60 -2.94
CA SER A 170 -2.29 0.54 -2.78
C SER A 170 -1.95 0.25 -1.32
N PHE A 171 -2.03 1.27 -0.47
CA PHE A 171 -1.88 1.13 0.97
C PHE A 171 -3.04 0.36 1.57
N GLY A 172 -4.25 0.59 1.03
CA GLY A 172 -5.48 -0.05 1.47
C GLY A 172 -6.38 0.87 2.28
N ILE A 173 -6.06 2.16 2.33
CA ILE A 173 -6.96 3.21 2.86
C ILE A 173 -8.19 3.29 1.95
N THR A 174 -9.34 3.55 2.55
CA THR A 174 -10.60 3.82 1.85
C THR A 174 -10.94 5.29 2.08
N LEU A 175 -11.13 6.05 1.00
CA LEU A 175 -11.65 7.41 1.03
C LEU A 175 -12.85 7.45 0.07
N SER A 176 -13.88 8.22 0.43
CA SER A 176 -14.90 8.61 -0.54
C SER A 176 -14.29 9.51 -1.63
N ALA A 177 -15.02 9.71 -2.73
CA ALA A 177 -14.59 10.63 -3.78
C ALA A 177 -14.37 12.05 -3.21
N ASP A 178 -15.31 12.53 -2.40
CA ASP A 178 -15.25 13.86 -1.79
C ASP A 178 -14.04 13.99 -0.85
N GLN A 179 -13.81 13.01 0.04
CA GLN A 179 -12.64 13.01 0.92
C GLN A 179 -11.32 13.00 0.14
N PHE A 180 -11.28 12.27 -0.98
CA PHE A 180 -10.10 12.30 -1.85
C PHE A 180 -9.89 13.68 -2.48
N PHE A 181 -10.95 14.33 -2.98
CA PHE A 181 -10.84 15.67 -3.57
C PHE A 181 -10.40 16.71 -2.55
N ILE A 182 -10.95 16.68 -1.33
CA ILE A 182 -10.57 17.57 -0.23
C ILE A 182 -9.06 17.44 0.06
N LEU A 183 -8.57 16.21 0.18
CA LEU A 183 -7.14 15.96 0.41
C LEU A 183 -6.27 16.40 -0.78
N ALA A 184 -6.70 16.12 -2.01
CA ALA A 184 -5.95 16.51 -3.20
C ALA A 184 -5.87 18.03 -3.36
N ASP A 185 -6.96 18.75 -3.08
CA ASP A 185 -7.03 20.20 -3.12
C ASP A 185 -6.11 20.84 -2.06
N LYS A 186 -6.08 20.30 -0.84
CA LYS A 186 -5.10 20.71 0.18
C LYS A 186 -3.66 20.61 -0.33
N LEU A 187 -3.30 19.49 -0.96
CA LEU A 187 -1.95 19.24 -1.49
C LEU A 187 -1.61 20.06 -2.74
N LEU A 188 -2.62 20.61 -3.42
CA LEU A 188 -2.46 21.58 -4.51
C LEU A 188 -2.23 23.00 -3.97
N ARG A 189 -2.85 23.35 -2.83
CA ARG A 189 -2.81 24.70 -2.24
C ARG A 189 -1.59 24.99 -1.37
N GLU A 190 -0.92 23.97 -0.83
CA GLU A 190 0.33 24.13 -0.08
C GLU A 190 1.54 24.50 -0.98
N ASN A 191 1.31 25.41 -1.94
CA ASN A 191 2.30 25.99 -2.84
C ASN A 191 3.19 27.01 -2.15
#